data_AF-A0A665VJI0-F1
#
_entry.id   AF-A0A665VJI0-F1
#
_cell.length_a   1.000
_cell.length_b   1.000
_cell.length_c   1.000
_cell.angle_alpha   90.00
_cell.angle_beta   90.00
_cell.angle_gamma   90.00
#
_symmetry.space_group_name_H-M   'P 1'
#
loop_
_entity.id
_entity.type
_entity.pdbx_description
1 polymer ?
#
loop_
_entity_poly.entity_id
_entity_poly.type
_entity_poly.pdbx_seq_one_letter_code
_entity_poly.pdbx_strand_id
1 'polypeptide(L)' 'KEWNALQQVARRTITSSARRERNRVPEKQKLFQEDNGLPVHLKGGATDALLYRATMGLTVFGTGYVLYELWKASFPQKKD' A
#
# COMPACT_ATOMS: atom_id res chain seq x y z
N LYS A 1 42.92 1.57 -35.66
CA LYS A 1 42.87 1.35 -34.19
C LYS A 1 41.52 1.76 -33.58
N GLU A 2 40.88 2.83 -34.06
CA GLU A 2 39.59 3.34 -33.56
C GLU A 2 38.38 2.44 -33.85
N TRP A 3 38.32 1.81 -35.03
CA TRP A 3 37.23 0.91 -35.40
C TRP A 3 37.04 -0.27 -34.45
N ASN A 4 38.14 -0.81 -33.93
CA ASN A 4 38.11 -1.91 -32.96
C ASN A 4 37.57 -1.44 -31.60
N ALA A 5 37.84 -0.18 -31.21
CA ALA A 5 37.34 0.41 -29.98
C ALA A 5 35.82 0.66 -30.07
N LEU A 6 35.33 1.15 -31.22
CA LEU A 6 33.90 1.30 -31.47
C LEU A 6 33.17 -0.05 -31.48
N GLN A 7 33.76 -1.08 -32.10
CA GLN A 7 33.21 -2.44 -32.02
C GLN A 7 33.20 -2.99 -30.59
N GLN A 8 34.22 -2.71 -29.77
CA GLN A 8 34.24 -3.11 -28.36
C GLN A 8 33.18 -2.38 -27.54
N VAL A 9 32.95 -1.08 -27.78
CA VAL A 9 31.89 -0.30 -27.12
C VAL A 9 30.51 -0.82 -27.52
N ALA A 10 30.29 -1.13 -28.81
CA ALA A 10 29.04 -1.69 -29.30
C ALA A 10 28.79 -3.14 -28.82
N ARG A 11 29.85 -3.92 -28.55
CA ARG A 11 29.78 -5.28 -28.01
C ARG A 11 29.73 -5.35 -26.48
N ARG A 12 29.67 -4.23 -25.77
CA ARG A 12 29.36 -4.25 -24.34
C ARG A 12 27.93 -4.77 -24.19
N THR A 13 27.80 -6.06 -23.93
CA THR A 13 26.58 -6.66 -23.41
C THR A 13 26.08 -5.76 -22.29
N ILE A 14 24.87 -5.23 -22.44
CA ILE A 14 24.19 -4.48 -21.39
C ILE A 14 23.84 -5.50 -20.29
N THR A 15 24.83 -5.89 -19.51
CA THR A 15 24.61 -6.62 -18.28
C THR A 15 24.13 -5.58 -17.29
N SER A 16 22.81 -5.44 -17.21
CA SER A 16 22.18 -4.65 -16.16
C SER A 16 22.68 -5.16 -14.82
N SER A 17 23.41 -4.33 -14.08
CA SER A 17 23.87 -4.59 -12.71
C SER A 17 22.74 -4.45 -11.69
N ALA A 18 21.52 -4.10 -12.14
CA ALA A 18 20.34 -4.22 -11.31
C ALA A 18 20.15 -5.72 -11.04
N ARG A 19 20.41 -6.14 -9.79
CA ARG A 19 20.05 -7.48 -9.31
C ARG A 19 18.67 -7.79 -9.84
N ARG A 20 18.56 -8.77 -10.74
CA ARG A 20 17.26 -9.18 -11.31
C ARG A 20 16.39 -9.60 -10.12
N GLU A 21 15.51 -8.72 -9.68
CA GLU A 21 14.57 -9.04 -8.63
C GLU A 21 13.78 -10.24 -9.11
N ARG A 22 13.81 -11.34 -8.34
CA ARG A 22 13.14 -12.57 -8.74
C ARG A 22 11.64 -12.30 -8.78
N ASN A 23 10.95 -12.84 -9.77
CA ASN A 23 9.50 -12.75 -9.84
C ASN A 23 8.87 -13.45 -8.62
N ARG A 24 8.20 -12.67 -7.75
CA ARG A 24 7.48 -13.15 -6.56
C ARG A 24 5.96 -13.26 -6.75
N VAL A 25 5.46 -13.02 -7.97
CA VAL A 25 4.01 -13.13 -8.26
C VAL A 25 3.44 -14.49 -7.88
N PRO A 26 4.10 -15.64 -8.17
CA PRO A 26 3.57 -16.95 -7.77
C PRO A 26 3.42 -17.10 -6.24
N GLU A 27 4.34 -16.53 -5.45
CA GLU A 27 4.28 -16.56 -3.99
C GLU A 27 3.09 -15.76 -3.47
N LYS A 28 2.85 -14.57 -4.04
CA LYS A 28 1.71 -13.72 -3.68
C LYS A 28 0.39 -14.32 -4.14
N GLN A 29 0.34 -14.91 -5.34
CA GLN A 29 -0.83 -15.64 -5.81
C GLN A 29 -1.20 -16.78 -4.85
N LYS A 30 -0.22 -17.57 -4.40
CA LYS A 30 -0.46 -18.63 -3.41
C LYS A 30 -1.06 -18.07 -2.11
N LEU A 31 -0.51 -16.98 -1.58
CA LEU A 31 -1.03 -16.34 -0.35
C LEU A 31 -2.48 -15.84 -0.52
N PHE A 32 -2.76 -15.11 -1.60
CA PHE A 32 -4.08 -14.51 -1.83
C PHE A 32 -5.13 -15.49 -2.38
N GLN A 33 -4.71 -16.66 -2.86
CA GLN A 33 -5.62 -17.72 -3.34
C GLN A 33 -5.76 -18.89 -2.36
N GLU A 34 -5.05 -18.87 -1.22
CA GLU A 34 -5.25 -19.85 -0.16
C GLU A 34 -6.72 -19.87 0.28
N ASP A 35 -7.31 -21.07 0.38
CA ASP A 35 -8.71 -21.25 0.75
C ASP A 35 -8.88 -21.27 2.28
N ASN A 36 -8.58 -20.13 2.90
CA ASN A 36 -8.63 -19.91 4.35
C ASN A 36 -9.91 -19.18 4.80
N GLY A 37 -10.86 -18.96 3.88
CA GLY A 37 -12.12 -18.25 4.15
C GLY A 37 -11.98 -16.76 4.48
N LEU A 38 -10.77 -16.19 4.44
CA LEU A 38 -10.56 -14.77 4.72
C LEU A 38 -11.02 -13.90 3.55
N PRO A 39 -11.69 -12.77 3.81
CA PRO A 39 -12.00 -11.80 2.78
C PRO A 39 -10.71 -11.15 2.25
N VAL A 40 -10.73 -10.70 0.99
CA VAL A 40 -9.54 -10.19 0.29
C VAL A 40 -8.81 -9.05 1.02
N HIS A 41 -9.54 -8.20 1.75
CA HIS A 41 -8.99 -7.05 2.49
C HIS A 41 -8.32 -7.43 3.83
N LEU A 42 -8.36 -8.71 4.23
CA LEU A 42 -7.65 -9.24 5.41
C LEU A 42 -6.66 -10.35 5.02
N LYS A 43 -6.54 -10.64 3.72
CA LYS A 43 -5.84 -11.83 3.23
C LYS A 43 -4.31 -11.71 3.30
N GLY A 44 -3.79 -10.50 3.45
CA GLY A 44 -2.39 -10.22 3.78
C GLY A 44 -2.03 -10.44 5.25
N GLY A 45 -3.01 -10.75 6.11
CA GLY A 45 -2.81 -11.20 7.49
C GLY A 45 -2.84 -10.06 8.53
N ALA A 46 -1.90 -10.12 9.50
CA ALA A 46 -1.94 -9.26 10.69
C ALA A 46 -1.85 -7.76 10.37
N THR A 47 -1.06 -7.38 9.37
CA THR A 47 -0.92 -5.98 8.94
C THR A 47 -2.23 -5.43 8.42
N ASP A 48 -2.95 -6.20 7.59
CA ASP A 48 -4.25 -5.82 7.06
C ASP A 48 -5.27 -5.64 8.19
N ALA A 49 -5.29 -6.56 9.16
CA ALA A 49 -6.17 -6.49 10.31
C ALA A 49 -5.88 -5.27 11.20
N LEU A 50 -4.61 -4.95 11.44
CA LEU A 50 -4.21 -3.76 12.20
C LEU A 50 -4.65 -2.49 11.47
N LEU A 51 -4.39 -2.41 10.17
CA LEU A 51 -4.75 -1.27 9.34
C LEU A 51 -6.28 -1.07 9.33
N TYR A 52 -7.04 -2.14 9.11
CA TYR A 52 -8.50 -2.10 9.14
C TYR A 52 -9.04 -1.57 10.46
N ARG A 53 -8.55 -2.09 11.59
CA ARG A 53 -8.99 -1.65 12.94
C ARG A 53 -8.63 -0.20 13.21
N ALA A 54 -7.44 0.24 12.81
CA ALA A 54 -7.02 1.64 12.95
C ALA A 54 -7.93 2.56 12.11
N THR A 55 -8.20 2.20 10.85
CA THR A 55 -9.10 2.97 9.98
C THR A 55 -10.53 3.02 10.54
N MET A 56 -11.05 1.91 11.07
CA MET A 56 -12.37 1.91 11.73
C MET A 56 -12.39 2.76 13.00
N GLY A 57 -11.36 2.69 13.83
CA GLY A 57 -11.24 3.56 15.00
C GLY A 57 -11.27 5.05 14.63
N LEU A 58 -10.47 5.44 13.63
CA LEU A 58 -10.40 6.82 13.16
C LEU A 58 -11.73 7.31 12.54
N THR A 59 -12.40 6.47 11.75
CA THR A 59 -13.68 6.85 11.13
C THR A 59 -14.79 6.99 12.16
N VAL A 60 -14.94 6.04 13.09
CA VAL A 60 -15.93 6.13 14.17
C VAL A 60 -15.67 7.37 15.03
N PHE A 61 -14.42 7.61 15.40
CA PHE A 61 -14.04 8.80 16.17
C PHE A 61 -14.36 10.10 15.40
N GLY A 62 -13.95 10.17 14.14
CA GLY A 62 -14.20 11.34 13.28
C GLY A 62 -15.68 11.62 13.08
N THR A 63 -16.50 10.57 12.85
CA THR A 63 -17.96 10.71 12.76
C THR A 63 -18.54 11.22 14.08
N GLY A 64 -18.13 10.68 15.23
CA GLY A 64 -18.57 11.17 16.53
C GLY A 64 -18.22 12.65 16.76
N TYR A 65 -17.00 13.05 16.39
CA TYR A 65 -16.56 14.45 16.48
C TYR A 65 -17.39 15.39 15.59
N VAL A 66 -17.66 15.00 14.35
CA VAL A 66 -18.50 15.78 13.43
C VAL A 66 -19.92 15.91 13.97
N LEU A 67 -20.50 14.86 14.53
CA LEU A 67 -21.83 14.92 15.15
C LEU A 67 -21.86 15.85 16.37
N TYR A 68 -20.82 15.84 17.19
CA TYR A 68 -20.68 16.76 18.32
C TYR A 68 -20.60 18.22 17.85
N GLU A 69 -19.74 18.52 16.87
CA GLU A 69 -19.62 19.87 16.31
C GLU A 69 -20.91 20.31 15.62
N LEU A 70 -21.58 19.41 14.90
CA LEU A 70 -22.88 19.69 14.28
C LEU A 70 -23.93 20.03 15.34
N TRP A 71 -24.02 19.25 16.41
CA TRP A 71 -24.92 19.55 17.53
C TRP A 71 -24.61 20.91 18.14
N LYS A 72 -23.34 21.16 18.44
CA LYS A 72 -22.85 22.42 19.01
C LYS A 72 -23.18 23.62 18.11
N ALA A 73 -23.07 23.46 16.79
CA ALA A 73 -23.36 24.50 15.80
C ALA A 73 -24.86 24.70 15.54
N SER A 74 -25.68 23.67 15.77
CA SER A 74 -27.14 23.71 15.53
C SER A 74 -27.89 24.58 16.54
N PHE A 75 -27.30 24.87 17.70
CA PHE A 75 -27.90 25.70 18.73
C PHE A 75 -27.12 27.01 18.93
N PRO A 76 -27.81 28.13 19.21
CA PRO A 76 -27.16 29.41 19.43
C PRO A 76 -26.24 29.33 20.65
N GLN A 77 -24.97 29.65 20.43
CA GLN A 77 -23.99 29.72 21.51
C GLN A 77 -24.16 31.08 22.21
N LYS A 78 -24.22 31.07 23.55
CA LYS A 78 -24.14 32.33 24.31
C LYS A 78 -22.78 32.97 24.00
N LYS A 79 -22.82 34.24 23.59
CA LYS A 79 -21.64 35.08 23.53
C LYS A 79 -21.52 35.73 24.91
N ASP A 80 -20.41 35.48 25.60
CA ASP A 80 -20.00 36.37 26.69
C ASP A 80 -19.58 37.73 26.10
#